data_AF-A0AAW3ZG87-F1
#
_entry.id   AF-A0AAW3ZG87-F1
#
_cell.length_a   1.000
_cell.length_b   1.000
_cell.length_c   1.000
_cell.angle_alpha   90.00
_cell.angle_beta   90.00
_cell.angle_gamma   90.00
#
_symmetry.space_group_name_H-M   'P 1'
#
loop_
_entity.id
_entity.type
_entity.pdbx_description
1 polymer ?
#
loop_
_entity_poly.entity_id
_entity_poly.type
_entity_poly.pdbx_seq_one_letter_code
_entity_poly.pdbx_strand_id
1 'polypeptide(L)'
;MSFPLYSFYERLGRSFTERLNFTLQGLVSGRTRNYLKGLSSFARFVAEYPGPISPSHFEDPYWNGIFFNDFAHYYFKRVDERGKNIRHAARAWTSQFLPAVEAMIESRLIAAPEPPVGVPRGGVVVGGRETRITKTECGTEVKSTCLTPIPLSLSDGAAKEILFRNLIDDFAAIVTWAEAEVDDIWKRYRTGIDAAKTGRIREPIGVGQWGSLISMTDPGNPEAFANCAATYWANGIDSTPFANVVYGKYGLVKIARDLGVPTPDSLLPHAALIVANHCEVTTRFLSRLELFDKDGKRVGFQELDGGSYLVGYKPRKGDVLAEQRILLNKRTEAVVRQVVELTAPLRKYLKDRNDDRWRLLFLTVSSIKAKPRPPSFDNLCSKPERFGVNGLDRSLAMRSRMAPDHAAALVRNFSLRALRASSALVVYLNTGSSLKMSEALGHTHYSPKLLDHYLPEPIQRFFKERWIRIFQTGLVCQAMKGSSLLIEATGFQSMKQLDDFLNEHALKDIPTLSRSTERHRPQQTAEIAIDVGEQMLTLLLSVTRAVASNAAVSNGRAVYWAEIGARVDSYLRTLTDRPDLIASLEAAERNASCEGILELISE
;
A
#
# COMPACT_ATOMS: atom_id res chain seq x y z
N MET A 1 -7.49 21.65 26.64
CA MET A 1 -6.26 21.20 25.92
C MET A 1 -5.09 21.76 26.67
N SER A 2 -4.10 20.95 27.11
CA SER A 2 -3.03 21.44 27.99
C SER A 2 -1.68 21.30 27.33
N PHE A 3 -1.09 22.43 26.90
CA PHE A 3 0.35 22.48 26.64
C PHE A 3 1.10 22.23 27.96
N PRO A 4 2.32 21.67 27.94
CA PRO A 4 3.13 21.43 29.14
C PRO A 4 3.75 22.74 29.65
N LEU A 5 2.93 23.65 30.18
CA LEU A 5 3.32 25.02 30.49
C LEU A 5 3.77 25.26 31.94
N TYR A 6 3.60 24.27 32.82
CA TYR A 6 3.91 24.40 34.25
C TYR A 6 5.35 24.89 34.49
N SER A 7 6.32 24.32 33.79
CA SER A 7 7.73 24.71 33.92
C SER A 7 8.02 26.16 33.47
N PHE A 8 7.26 26.68 32.51
CA PHE A 8 7.37 28.09 32.12
C PHE A 8 6.73 28.99 33.17
N TYR A 9 5.58 28.58 33.74
CA TYR A 9 4.93 29.32 34.82
C TYR A 9 5.84 29.45 36.04
N GLU A 10 6.48 28.35 36.43
CA GLU A 10 7.39 28.29 37.58
C GLU A 10 8.65 29.15 37.38
N ARG A 11 9.24 29.14 36.19
CA ARG A 11 10.53 29.82 35.91
C ARG A 11 10.39 31.24 35.37
N LEU A 12 9.31 31.56 34.66
CA LEU A 12 9.12 32.82 33.90
C LEU A 12 7.86 33.59 34.31
N GLY A 13 7.04 33.02 35.19
CA GLY A 13 5.86 33.64 35.73
C GLY A 13 4.63 33.56 34.82
N ARG A 14 3.52 34.05 35.39
CA ARG A 14 2.17 33.96 34.80
C ARG A 14 2.06 34.68 33.46
N SER A 15 2.45 35.95 33.41
CA SER A 15 2.28 36.80 32.22
C SER A 15 2.97 36.22 30.98
N PHE A 16 4.24 35.82 31.11
CA PHE A 16 4.98 35.18 30.01
C PHE A 16 4.29 33.90 29.53
N THR A 17 3.83 33.08 30.48
CA THR A 17 3.20 31.79 30.20
C THR A 17 1.84 31.92 29.50
N GLU A 18 1.03 32.91 29.87
CA GLU A 18 -0.25 33.21 29.22
C GLU A 18 -0.05 33.65 27.77
N ARG A 19 0.93 34.53 27.50
CA ARG A 19 1.28 34.95 26.13
C ARG A 19 1.83 33.80 25.29
N LEU A 20 2.66 32.94 25.88
CA LEU A 20 3.16 31.72 25.24
C LEU A 20 1.99 30.80 24.87
N ASN A 21 1.06 30.55 25.80
CA ASN A 21 -0.13 29.74 25.53
C ASN A 21 -0.95 30.30 24.37
N PHE A 22 -1.22 31.60 24.36
CA PHE A 22 -1.97 32.27 23.29
C PHE A 22 -1.29 32.11 21.93
N THR A 23 0.03 32.37 21.88
CA THR A 23 0.85 32.21 20.65
C THR A 23 0.78 30.77 20.12
N LEU A 24 0.95 29.78 20.99
CA LEU A 24 0.92 28.37 20.60
C LEU A 24 -0.48 27.90 20.17
N GLN A 25 -1.55 28.44 20.79
CA GLN A 25 -2.93 28.16 20.38
C GLN A 25 -3.22 28.70 18.98
N GLY A 26 -2.74 29.90 18.64
CA GLY A 26 -2.83 30.45 17.29
C GLY A 26 -2.19 29.54 16.23
N LEU A 27 -1.00 29.02 16.51
CA LEU A 27 -0.25 28.15 15.58
C LEU A 27 -0.93 26.80 15.31
N VAL A 28 -1.59 26.21 16.31
CA VAL A 28 -2.23 24.90 16.17
C VAL A 28 -3.69 24.98 15.73
N SER A 29 -4.29 26.16 15.74
CA SER A 29 -5.66 26.39 15.28
C SER A 29 -5.78 26.04 13.79
N GLY A 30 -6.77 25.21 13.45
CA GLY A 30 -6.98 24.72 12.08
C GLY A 30 -6.11 23.52 11.65
N ARG A 31 -5.16 23.05 12.47
CA ARG A 31 -4.36 21.85 12.15
C ARG A 31 -5.09 20.56 12.55
N THR A 32 -4.85 19.46 11.83
CA THR A 32 -5.42 18.13 12.17
C THR A 32 -4.75 17.48 13.40
N ARG A 33 -3.63 18.02 13.89
CA ARG A 33 -2.90 17.57 15.08
C ARG A 33 -2.61 18.77 15.96
N ASN A 34 -3.18 18.76 17.16
CA ASN A 34 -3.17 19.92 18.05
C ASN A 34 -2.06 19.83 19.11
N TYR A 35 -0.88 19.34 18.72
CA TYR A 35 0.29 19.25 19.59
C TYR A 35 1.57 19.54 18.79
N LEU A 36 2.56 20.14 19.46
CA LEU A 36 3.86 20.49 18.87
C LEU A 36 4.94 19.53 19.38
N LYS A 37 5.55 18.77 18.47
CA LYS A 37 6.70 17.95 18.83
C LYS A 37 7.88 18.84 19.24
N GLY A 38 8.54 18.48 20.34
CA GLY A 38 9.63 19.26 20.91
C GLY A 38 9.21 20.15 22.07
N LEU A 39 7.94 20.58 22.14
CA LEU A 39 7.47 21.49 23.20
C LEU A 39 7.60 20.90 24.61
N SER A 40 7.32 19.60 24.80
CA SER A 40 7.55 18.95 26.10
C SER A 40 9.03 18.84 26.46
N SER A 41 9.92 18.71 25.47
CA SER A 41 11.36 18.73 25.70
C SER A 41 11.82 20.15 26.02
N PHE A 42 11.22 21.16 25.39
CA PHE A 42 11.51 22.57 25.63
C PHE A 42 11.08 22.99 27.04
N ALA A 43 9.85 22.65 27.45
CA ALA A 43 9.39 22.86 28.82
C ALA A 43 10.34 22.28 29.86
N ARG A 44 10.82 21.05 29.61
CA ARG A 44 11.78 20.39 30.49
C ARG A 44 13.15 21.05 30.45
N PHE A 45 13.61 21.50 29.29
CA PHE A 45 14.86 22.26 29.19
C PHE A 45 14.79 23.56 29.98
N VAL A 46 13.66 24.29 29.92
CA VAL A 46 13.43 25.49 30.75
C VAL A 46 13.48 25.15 32.24
N ALA A 47 12.87 24.03 32.65
CA ALA A 47 12.91 23.57 34.04
C ALA A 47 14.35 23.26 34.51
N GLU A 48 15.12 22.57 33.66
CA GLU A 48 16.48 22.09 33.93
C GLU A 48 17.56 23.16 33.60
N TYR A 49 17.20 24.35 33.12
CA TYR A 49 18.17 25.34 32.65
C TYR A 49 19.03 25.84 33.83
N PRO A 50 20.38 25.71 33.76
CA PRO A 50 21.26 25.94 34.89
C PRO A 50 21.48 27.42 35.22
N GLY A 51 21.27 28.31 34.24
CA GLY A 51 21.45 29.75 34.41
C GLY A 51 20.21 30.46 34.96
N PRO A 52 20.35 31.73 35.40
CA PRO A 52 19.21 32.59 35.65
C PRO A 52 18.39 32.72 34.36
N ILE A 53 17.07 32.68 34.51
CA ILE A 53 16.15 32.84 33.39
C ILE A 53 15.02 33.76 33.84
N SER A 54 14.68 34.75 33.01
CA SER A 54 13.62 35.70 33.28
C SER A 54 13.04 36.17 31.95
N PRO A 55 11.83 36.76 31.94
CA PRO A 55 11.24 37.30 30.71
C PRO A 55 12.13 38.30 29.97
N SER A 56 12.92 39.12 30.68
CA SER A 56 13.81 40.11 30.07
C SER A 56 14.95 39.51 29.26
N HIS A 57 15.42 38.30 29.61
CA HIS A 57 16.44 37.61 28.82
C HIS A 57 15.94 37.29 27.39
N PHE A 58 14.63 37.06 27.23
CA PHE A 58 14.04 36.79 25.93
C PHE A 58 13.94 38.03 25.03
N GLU A 59 14.25 39.22 25.54
CA GLU A 59 14.34 40.46 24.76
C GLU A 59 15.73 40.66 24.13
N ASP A 60 16.74 39.89 24.56
CA ASP A 60 18.11 39.94 24.03
C ASP A 60 18.29 38.93 22.87
N PRO A 61 18.52 39.41 21.63
CA PRO A 61 18.80 38.56 20.47
C PRO A 61 19.96 37.57 20.69
N TYR A 62 21.05 38.02 21.31
CA TYR A 62 22.26 37.21 21.47
C TYR A 62 22.08 36.11 22.50
N TRP A 63 21.45 36.46 23.63
CA TRP A 63 21.08 35.48 24.65
C TRP A 63 20.13 34.42 24.08
N ASN A 64 19.13 34.84 23.30
CA ASN A 64 18.23 33.92 22.62
C ASN A 64 18.97 32.97 21.66
N GLY A 65 19.93 33.47 20.90
CA GLY A 65 20.76 32.66 19.99
C GLY A 65 21.45 31.51 20.73
N ILE A 66 22.12 31.83 21.83
CA ILE A 66 22.79 30.84 22.69
C ILE A 66 21.78 29.87 23.30
N PHE A 67 20.71 30.40 23.92
CA PHE A 67 19.70 29.61 24.63
C PHE A 67 19.01 28.57 23.73
N PHE A 68 18.61 28.97 22.51
CA PHE A 68 17.97 28.04 21.58
C PHE A 68 18.97 27.04 20.96
N ASN A 69 20.25 27.40 20.84
CA ASN A 69 21.29 26.46 20.43
C ASN A 69 21.56 25.40 21.51
N ASP A 70 21.64 25.82 22.78
CA ASP A 70 21.75 24.91 23.92
C ASP A 70 20.55 23.96 23.99
N PHE A 71 19.35 24.48 23.74
CA PHE A 71 18.15 23.65 23.64
C PHE A 71 18.24 22.65 22.49
N ALA A 72 18.74 23.05 21.32
CA ALA A 72 18.92 22.15 20.19
C ALA A 72 19.86 20.99 20.57
N HIS A 73 21.02 21.29 21.17
CA HIS A 73 21.95 20.28 21.68
C HIS A 73 21.29 19.35 22.69
N TYR A 74 20.59 19.90 23.68
CA TYR A 74 19.84 19.13 24.68
C TYR A 74 18.79 18.20 24.05
N TYR A 75 18.04 18.71 23.07
CA TYR A 75 17.00 17.96 22.39
C TYR A 75 17.58 16.79 21.59
N PHE A 76 18.61 17.03 20.78
CA PHE A 76 19.21 15.99 19.93
C PHE A 76 20.01 14.97 20.72
N LYS A 77 20.76 15.39 21.76
CA LYS A 77 21.46 14.47 22.66
C LYS A 77 20.50 13.46 23.29
N ARG A 78 19.35 13.92 23.79
CA ARG A 78 18.34 13.02 24.37
C ARG A 78 17.60 12.15 23.36
N VAL A 79 17.52 12.56 22.10
CA VAL A 79 16.99 11.70 21.03
C VAL A 79 17.95 10.54 20.81
N ASP A 80 19.25 10.82 20.77
CA ASP A 80 20.31 9.84 20.59
C ASP A 80 20.42 8.87 21.79
N GLU A 81 20.47 9.38 23.02
CA GLU A 81 20.48 8.58 24.27
C GLU A 81 19.29 7.62 24.39
N ARG A 82 18.14 7.96 23.77
CA ARG A 82 16.94 7.12 23.76
C ARG A 82 16.90 6.14 22.59
N GLY A 83 17.96 6.05 21.79
CA GLY A 83 18.03 5.25 20.57
C GLY A 83 16.98 5.65 19.52
N LYS A 84 16.48 6.90 19.56
CA LYS A 84 15.46 7.36 18.63
C LYS A 84 16.10 7.92 17.36
N ASN A 85 15.39 7.80 16.24
CA ASN A 85 15.90 8.23 14.94
C ASN A 85 16.12 9.76 14.87
N ILE A 86 17.39 10.19 14.90
CA ILE A 86 17.83 11.60 14.85
C ILE A 86 17.26 12.32 13.61
N ARG A 87 17.20 11.66 12.44
CA ARG A 87 16.68 12.30 11.21
C ARG A 87 15.19 12.63 11.32
N HIS A 88 14.40 11.74 11.93
CA HIS A 88 12.99 12.01 12.18
C HIS A 88 12.82 13.15 13.20
N ALA A 89 13.69 13.22 14.21
CA ALA A 89 13.71 14.33 15.15
C ALA A 89 14.09 15.67 14.47
N ALA A 90 15.05 15.67 13.54
CA ALA A 90 15.44 16.85 12.78
C ALA A 90 14.34 17.34 11.83
N ARG A 91 13.60 16.42 11.20
CA ARG A 91 12.39 16.76 10.42
C ARG A 91 11.31 17.37 11.31
N ALA A 92 11.08 16.81 12.50
CA ALA A 92 10.10 17.35 13.44
C ALA A 92 10.53 18.73 13.99
N TRP A 93 11.83 18.92 14.26
CA TRP A 93 12.41 20.20 14.63
C TRP A 93 12.11 21.27 13.58
N THR A 94 12.46 20.99 12.33
CA THR A 94 12.29 21.93 11.21
C THR A 94 10.82 22.21 10.90
N SER A 95 9.96 21.19 10.92
CA SER A 95 8.54 21.34 10.49
C SER A 95 7.56 21.72 11.60
N GLN A 96 7.97 21.68 12.87
CA GLN A 96 7.07 21.95 14.00
C GLN A 96 7.66 22.88 15.04
N PHE A 97 8.92 22.68 15.42
CA PHE A 97 9.53 23.48 16.49
C PHE A 97 9.99 24.86 15.97
N LEU A 98 10.68 24.93 14.84
CA LEU A 98 11.10 26.21 14.25
C LEU A 98 9.91 27.13 13.93
N PRO A 99 8.80 26.67 13.32
CA PRO A 99 7.59 27.49 13.18
C PRO A 99 6.99 27.97 14.50
N ALA A 100 7.21 27.24 15.60
CA ALA A 100 6.78 27.70 16.92
C ALA A 100 7.68 28.82 17.43
N VAL A 101 9.00 28.76 17.18
CA VAL A 101 9.93 29.85 17.49
C VAL A 101 9.60 31.09 16.65
N GLU A 102 9.37 30.92 15.34
CA GLU A 102 8.93 32.01 14.44
C GLU A 102 7.65 32.68 14.96
N ALA A 103 6.64 31.92 15.35
CA ALA A 103 5.42 32.47 15.94
C ALA A 103 5.67 33.24 17.25
N MET A 104 6.65 32.83 18.06
CA MET A 104 7.05 33.56 19.27
C MET A 104 7.76 34.89 18.94
N ILE A 105 8.50 34.95 17.83
CA ILE A 105 9.13 36.17 17.34
C ILE A 105 8.05 37.13 16.80
N GLU A 106 7.15 36.63 15.96
CA GLU A 106 6.05 37.40 15.36
C GLU A 106 5.11 37.98 16.43
N SER A 107 4.82 37.21 17.48
CA SER A 107 4.01 37.68 18.62
C SER A 107 4.77 38.60 19.58
N ARG A 108 6.04 38.91 19.30
CA ARG A 108 6.96 39.67 20.15
C ARG A 108 7.10 39.08 21.55
N LEU A 109 6.92 37.77 21.69
CA LEU A 109 7.17 37.05 22.94
C LEU A 109 8.68 36.94 23.22
N ILE A 110 9.47 36.81 22.15
CA ILE A 110 10.93 36.75 22.17
C ILE A 110 11.49 37.65 21.07
N ALA A 111 12.70 38.18 21.25
CA ALA A 111 13.47 38.80 20.18
C ALA A 111 14.03 37.74 19.21
N ALA A 112 14.26 38.13 17.96
CA ALA A 112 14.84 37.25 16.96
C ALA A 112 16.24 36.76 17.40
N PRO A 113 16.50 35.45 17.47
CA PRO A 113 17.78 34.91 17.96
C PRO A 113 18.96 35.24 17.02
N GLU A 114 20.09 35.66 17.59
CA GLU A 114 21.37 35.88 16.91
C GLU A 114 22.51 35.11 17.62
N PRO A 115 23.11 34.07 17.01
CA PRO A 115 22.82 33.55 15.69
C PRO A 115 21.42 32.89 15.60
N PRO A 116 20.85 32.79 14.39
CA PRO A 116 19.58 32.11 14.18
C PRO A 116 19.60 30.68 14.71
N VAL A 117 18.44 30.20 15.17
CA VAL A 117 18.30 28.84 15.70
C VAL A 117 18.78 27.82 14.67
N GLY A 118 19.75 26.99 15.06
CA GLY A 118 20.38 26.03 14.18
C GLY A 118 19.36 25.10 13.49
N VAL A 119 19.49 24.99 12.16
CA VAL A 119 18.79 23.99 11.36
C VAL A 119 19.74 22.79 11.20
N PRO A 120 19.47 21.64 11.84
CA PRO A 120 20.28 20.46 11.60
C PRO A 120 20.24 20.14 10.12
N ARG A 121 21.41 20.05 9.46
CA ARG A 121 21.49 19.66 8.04
C ARG A 121 20.69 18.37 7.88
N GLY A 122 19.62 18.43 7.10
CA GLY A 122 18.73 17.29 6.89
C GLY A 122 19.58 16.12 6.40
N GLY A 123 19.66 15.06 7.21
CA GLY A 123 20.47 13.89 6.86
C GLY A 123 20.12 13.39 5.45
N VAL A 124 21.14 12.96 4.71
CA VAL A 124 21.06 12.42 3.34
C VAL A 124 19.77 11.60 3.17
N VAL A 125 19.01 11.90 2.11
CA VAL A 125 17.82 11.11 1.74
C VAL A 125 18.32 9.73 1.34
N VAL A 126 18.29 8.80 2.30
CA VAL A 126 18.60 7.38 2.08
C VAL A 126 17.60 6.84 1.07
N GLY A 127 18.13 6.25 0.01
CA GLY A 127 17.33 5.75 -1.11
C GLY A 127 16.37 4.65 -0.64
N GLY A 128 15.27 4.43 -1.36
CA GLY A 128 14.29 3.40 -0.96
C GLY A 128 14.89 2.01 -0.78
N ARG A 129 15.95 1.70 -1.55
CA ARG A 129 16.74 0.47 -1.48
C ARG A 129 17.44 0.26 -0.13
N GLU A 130 17.88 1.33 0.50
CA GLU A 130 18.64 1.32 1.75
C GLU A 130 17.73 1.40 3.01
N THR A 131 16.42 1.55 2.83
CA THR A 131 15.46 1.56 3.94
C THR A 131 14.99 0.15 4.32
N ARG A 132 14.57 -0.09 5.56
CA ARG A 132 14.01 -1.38 6.03
C ARG A 132 14.94 -2.58 5.81
N ILE A 133 16.22 -2.36 6.09
CA ILE A 133 17.21 -3.42 6.20
C ILE A 133 17.31 -3.80 7.68
N THR A 134 17.17 -5.07 7.99
CA THR A 134 17.26 -5.64 9.34
C THR A 134 18.23 -6.81 9.31
N LYS A 135 18.88 -7.12 10.44
CA LYS A 135 19.71 -8.32 10.59
C LYS A 135 18.87 -9.46 11.16
N THR A 136 18.99 -10.65 10.57
CA THR A 136 18.42 -11.88 11.13
C THR A 136 19.19 -12.32 12.38
N GLU A 137 18.69 -13.33 13.10
CA GLU A 137 19.38 -13.93 14.27
C GLU A 137 20.78 -14.45 13.89
N CYS A 138 20.96 -14.91 12.65
CA CYS A 138 22.24 -15.35 12.10
C CYS A 138 23.13 -14.22 11.56
N GLY A 139 22.75 -12.95 11.77
CA GLY A 139 23.51 -11.77 11.34
C GLY A 139 23.35 -11.37 9.87
N THR A 140 22.51 -12.06 9.09
CA THR A 140 22.29 -11.78 7.66
C THR A 140 21.44 -10.54 7.46
N GLU A 141 21.85 -9.64 6.57
CA GLU A 141 21.05 -8.46 6.21
C GLU A 141 19.92 -8.82 5.24
N VAL A 142 18.69 -8.53 5.67
CA VAL A 142 17.46 -8.81 4.94
C VAL A 142 16.62 -7.55 4.76
N LYS A 143 15.92 -7.47 3.63
CA LYS A 143 14.87 -6.49 3.38
C LYS A 143 13.58 -6.96 4.03
N SER A 144 13.10 -6.25 5.07
CA SER A 144 11.88 -6.58 5.84
C SER A 144 10.65 -5.80 5.40
N THR A 145 10.47 -5.62 4.09
CA THR A 145 9.38 -4.80 3.55
C THR A 145 8.11 -5.60 3.28
N CYS A 146 8.25 -6.87 2.89
CA CYS A 146 7.18 -7.82 2.61
C CYS A 146 7.09 -8.88 3.73
N LEU A 147 6.11 -9.79 3.61
CA LEU A 147 5.90 -10.88 4.57
C LEU A 147 7.14 -11.77 4.73
N THR A 148 7.74 -12.16 3.60
CA THR A 148 8.95 -12.99 3.53
C THR A 148 10.18 -12.09 3.50
N PRO A 149 11.09 -12.17 4.48
CA PRO A 149 12.34 -11.41 4.46
C PRO A 149 13.22 -11.83 3.28
N ILE A 150 13.80 -10.85 2.57
CA ILE A 150 14.61 -11.10 1.37
C ILE A 150 16.08 -10.81 1.67
N PRO A 151 16.98 -11.81 1.68
CA PRO A 151 18.41 -11.60 1.89
C PRO A 151 19.04 -10.74 0.80
N LEU A 152 19.86 -9.76 1.19
CA LEU A 152 20.55 -8.88 0.24
C LEU A 152 21.73 -9.56 -0.45
N SER A 153 22.35 -10.55 0.21
CA SER A 153 23.49 -11.32 -0.28
C SER A 153 23.12 -12.45 -1.24
N LEU A 154 21.84 -12.59 -1.62
CA LEU A 154 21.35 -13.73 -2.39
C LEU A 154 21.94 -13.76 -3.83
N SER A 155 22.89 -14.65 -4.07
CA SER A 155 23.62 -14.75 -5.34
C SER A 155 23.13 -15.88 -6.26
N ASP A 156 22.68 -17.01 -5.72
CA ASP A 156 22.30 -18.21 -6.48
C ASP A 156 20.87 -18.15 -7.06
N GLY A 157 20.71 -18.60 -8.31
CA GLY A 157 19.43 -18.75 -9.01
C GLY A 157 18.49 -19.76 -8.35
N ALA A 158 18.98 -20.92 -7.91
CA ALA A 158 18.14 -21.92 -7.24
C ALA A 158 17.61 -21.39 -5.90
N ALA A 159 18.46 -20.69 -5.14
CA ALA A 159 18.08 -20.02 -3.90
C ALA A 159 17.04 -18.90 -4.12
N LYS A 160 17.09 -18.20 -5.26
CA LYS A 160 16.08 -17.18 -5.64
C LYS A 160 14.73 -17.79 -5.97
N GLU A 161 14.68 -18.91 -6.69
CA GLU A 161 13.42 -19.61 -7.01
C GLU A 161 12.74 -20.13 -5.74
N ILE A 162 13.51 -20.71 -4.79
CA ILE A 162 12.99 -21.13 -3.49
C ILE A 162 12.42 -19.92 -2.72
N LEU A 163 13.13 -18.79 -2.71
CA LEU A 163 12.64 -17.57 -2.07
C LEU A 163 11.33 -17.06 -2.70
N PHE A 164 11.21 -17.11 -4.03
CA PHE A 164 9.99 -16.66 -4.72
C PHE A 164 8.81 -17.56 -4.41
N ARG A 165 9.03 -18.88 -4.37
CA ARG A 165 8.03 -19.85 -3.93
C ARG A 165 7.57 -19.54 -2.51
N ASN A 166 8.52 -19.36 -1.58
CA ASN A 166 8.20 -19.00 -0.20
C ASN A 166 7.41 -17.69 -0.11
N LEU A 167 7.70 -16.69 -0.95
CA LEU A 167 6.94 -15.44 -1.00
C LEU A 167 5.49 -15.64 -1.42
N ILE A 168 5.27 -16.45 -2.46
CA ILE A 168 3.94 -16.79 -2.97
C ILE A 168 3.18 -17.62 -1.91
N ASP A 169 3.84 -18.61 -1.31
CA ASP A 169 3.26 -19.50 -0.29
C ASP A 169 2.90 -18.74 0.99
N ASP A 170 3.78 -17.85 1.48
CA ASP A 170 3.52 -17.00 2.65
C ASP A 170 2.34 -16.04 2.40
N PHE A 171 2.28 -15.46 1.19
CA PHE A 171 1.14 -14.62 0.79
C PHE A 171 -0.15 -15.43 0.74
N ALA A 172 -0.13 -16.60 0.12
CA ALA A 172 -1.28 -17.51 0.04
C ALA A 172 -1.73 -17.97 1.42
N ALA A 173 -0.81 -18.30 2.33
CA ALA A 173 -1.12 -18.71 3.69
C ALA A 173 -1.90 -17.63 4.46
N ILE A 174 -1.50 -16.36 4.35
CA ILE A 174 -2.24 -15.24 4.95
C ILE A 174 -3.63 -15.08 4.30
N VAL A 175 -3.74 -15.24 2.98
CA VAL A 175 -5.03 -15.16 2.29
C VAL A 175 -5.97 -16.29 2.75
N THR A 176 -5.50 -17.53 2.78
CA THR A 176 -6.25 -18.71 3.26
C THR A 176 -6.67 -18.57 4.72
N TRP A 177 -5.78 -18.09 5.59
CA TRP A 177 -6.14 -17.79 6.97
C TRP A 177 -7.24 -16.74 7.06
N ALA A 178 -7.09 -15.64 6.31
CA ALA A 178 -8.05 -14.55 6.36
C ALA A 178 -9.42 -14.96 5.80
N GLU A 179 -9.47 -15.76 4.74
CA GLU A 179 -10.72 -16.39 4.24
C GLU A 179 -11.41 -17.20 5.33
N ALA A 180 -10.68 -18.12 5.96
CA ALA A 180 -11.26 -19.02 6.94
C ALA A 180 -11.76 -18.29 8.19
N GLU A 181 -11.07 -17.23 8.63
CA GLU A 181 -11.51 -16.40 9.75
C GLU A 181 -12.72 -15.51 9.38
N VAL A 182 -12.78 -14.98 8.15
CA VAL A 182 -13.95 -14.24 7.65
C VAL A 182 -15.19 -15.15 7.63
N ASP A 183 -15.05 -16.36 7.08
CA ASP A 183 -16.15 -17.33 7.02
C ASP A 183 -16.62 -17.76 8.41
N ASP A 184 -15.70 -17.93 9.35
CA ASP A 184 -16.00 -18.28 10.75
C ASP A 184 -16.79 -17.18 11.48
N ILE A 185 -16.38 -15.92 11.31
CA ILE A 185 -17.09 -14.75 11.86
C ILE A 185 -18.49 -14.67 11.26
N TRP A 186 -18.59 -14.84 9.94
CA TRP A 186 -19.85 -14.78 9.23
C TRP A 186 -20.82 -15.90 9.62
N LYS A 187 -20.29 -17.10 9.84
CA LYS A 187 -21.05 -18.23 10.37
C LYS A 187 -21.60 -17.93 11.76
N ARG A 188 -20.77 -17.41 12.67
CA ARG A 188 -21.20 -17.02 14.03
C ARG A 188 -22.27 -15.93 14.01
N TYR A 189 -22.12 -14.93 13.14
CA TYR A 189 -23.13 -13.90 12.93
C TYR A 189 -24.48 -14.49 12.50
N ARG A 190 -24.49 -15.36 11.49
CA ARG A 190 -25.71 -16.03 11.00
C ARG A 190 -26.32 -16.95 12.06
N THR A 191 -25.51 -17.74 12.77
CA THR A 191 -25.96 -18.59 13.88
C THR A 191 -26.58 -17.74 14.99
N GLY A 192 -26.00 -16.58 15.30
CA GLY A 192 -26.55 -15.64 16.27
C GLY A 192 -27.90 -15.09 15.85
N ILE A 193 -28.08 -14.72 14.57
CA ILE A 193 -29.38 -14.28 14.04
C ILE A 193 -30.43 -15.40 14.13
N ASP A 194 -30.05 -16.62 13.78
CA ASP A 194 -30.98 -17.74 13.79
C ASP A 194 -31.41 -18.13 15.20
N ALA A 195 -30.46 -18.23 16.13
CA ALA A 195 -30.73 -18.51 17.54
C ALA A 195 -31.60 -17.43 18.21
N ALA A 196 -31.57 -16.19 17.71
CA ALA A 196 -32.41 -15.11 18.20
C ALA A 196 -33.91 -15.36 18.00
N LYS A 197 -34.29 -16.15 16.99
CA LYS A 197 -35.70 -16.42 16.64
C LYS A 197 -36.38 -17.31 17.67
N THR A 198 -35.62 -18.19 18.33
CA THR A 198 -36.13 -19.13 19.34
C THR A 198 -35.82 -18.68 20.76
N GLY A 199 -34.92 -17.69 20.91
CA GLY A 199 -34.55 -17.15 22.20
C GLY A 199 -35.60 -16.24 22.82
N ARG A 200 -35.58 -16.13 24.15
CA ARG A 200 -36.42 -15.19 24.89
C ARG A 200 -35.63 -13.91 25.19
N ILE A 201 -36.20 -12.77 24.80
CA ILE A 201 -35.65 -11.44 25.11
C ILE A 201 -35.69 -11.23 26.62
N ARG A 202 -34.60 -10.68 27.17
CA ARG A 202 -34.55 -10.23 28.56
C ARG A 202 -34.77 -8.73 28.67
N GLU A 203 -35.81 -8.36 29.42
CA GLU A 203 -36.12 -6.98 29.75
C GLU A 203 -35.42 -6.51 31.04
N PRO A 204 -35.11 -5.20 31.17
CA PRO A 204 -34.64 -4.61 32.43
C PRO A 204 -35.66 -4.85 33.54
N ILE A 205 -35.31 -5.66 34.53
CA ILE A 205 -36.23 -6.05 35.60
C ILE A 205 -36.33 -4.93 36.64
N GLY A 206 -37.55 -4.64 37.10
CA GLY A 206 -37.79 -3.95 38.36
C GLY A 206 -37.29 -4.75 39.59
N VAL A 207 -37.09 -4.08 40.72
CA VAL A 207 -36.55 -4.69 41.95
C VAL A 207 -37.45 -5.84 42.42
N GLY A 208 -36.99 -7.10 42.33
CA GLY A 208 -37.67 -8.27 42.95
C GLY A 208 -37.59 -9.62 42.24
N GLN A 209 -37.30 -9.70 40.92
CA GLN A 209 -37.30 -10.98 40.18
C GLN A 209 -35.90 -11.53 39.85
N TRP A 210 -34.89 -11.17 40.65
CA TRP A 210 -33.48 -11.44 40.35
C TRP A 210 -33.10 -12.94 40.27
N GLY A 211 -33.77 -13.84 41.00
CA GLY A 211 -33.35 -15.24 41.13
C GLY A 211 -33.60 -16.13 39.90
N SER A 212 -34.81 -16.11 39.33
CA SER A 212 -35.21 -16.96 38.19
C SER A 212 -34.60 -16.46 36.86
N LEU A 213 -34.39 -15.16 36.74
CA LEU A 213 -33.79 -14.53 35.57
C LEU A 213 -32.26 -14.50 35.60
N ILE A 214 -31.56 -15.17 36.51
CA ILE A 214 -30.10 -15.34 36.38
C ILE A 214 -29.78 -16.70 35.73
N SER A 215 -30.66 -17.70 35.86
CA SER A 215 -30.44 -19.04 35.29
C SER A 215 -30.58 -19.09 33.76
N MET A 216 -31.41 -18.24 33.13
CA MET A 216 -31.67 -18.37 31.69
C MET A 216 -30.47 -18.05 30.77
N THR A 217 -29.45 -17.33 31.24
CA THR A 217 -28.20 -17.04 30.51
C THR A 217 -26.98 -17.65 31.18
N ASP A 218 -27.23 -18.53 32.15
CA ASP A 218 -26.20 -19.36 32.76
C ASP A 218 -25.64 -20.33 31.72
N PRO A 219 -24.31 -20.51 31.62
CA PRO A 219 -23.72 -21.51 30.72
C PRO A 219 -24.29 -22.93 30.88
N GLY A 220 -24.85 -23.27 32.04
CA GLY A 220 -25.52 -24.54 32.27
C GLY A 220 -26.92 -24.66 31.66
N ASN A 221 -27.54 -23.56 31.21
CA ASN A 221 -28.81 -23.61 30.48
C ASN A 221 -28.57 -23.84 28.98
N PRO A 222 -29.12 -24.90 28.37
CA PRO A 222 -28.98 -25.14 26.92
C PRO A 222 -29.50 -24.00 26.05
N GLU A 223 -30.45 -23.20 26.54
CA GLU A 223 -31.01 -22.05 25.80
C GLU A 223 -30.25 -20.73 26.02
N ALA A 224 -29.18 -20.72 26.82
CA ALA A 224 -28.50 -19.49 27.22
C ALA A 224 -27.98 -18.66 26.04
N PHE A 225 -27.43 -19.32 25.03
CA PHE A 225 -26.95 -18.64 23.83
C PHE A 225 -28.12 -18.00 23.05
N ALA A 226 -29.23 -18.72 22.86
CA ALA A 226 -30.41 -18.21 22.16
C ALA A 226 -31.03 -17.01 22.88
N ASN A 227 -31.15 -17.06 24.21
CA ASN A 227 -31.66 -15.96 25.02
C ASN A 227 -30.76 -14.71 24.95
N CYS A 228 -29.43 -14.90 25.02
CA CYS A 228 -28.47 -13.83 24.82
C CYS A 228 -28.58 -13.24 23.40
N ALA A 229 -28.70 -14.08 22.38
CA ALA A 229 -28.87 -13.66 20.99
C ALA A 229 -30.13 -12.81 20.82
N ALA A 230 -31.29 -13.31 21.25
CA ALA A 230 -32.56 -12.60 21.17
C ALA A 230 -32.48 -11.23 21.85
N THR A 231 -31.88 -11.17 23.04
CA THR A 231 -31.70 -9.90 23.76
C THR A 231 -30.77 -8.94 23.01
N TYR A 232 -29.67 -9.43 22.43
CA TYR A 232 -28.74 -8.59 21.68
C TYR A 232 -29.39 -8.03 20.40
N TRP A 233 -30.13 -8.83 19.65
CA TRP A 233 -30.75 -8.35 18.41
C TRP A 233 -31.93 -7.41 18.65
N ALA A 234 -32.60 -7.52 19.81
CA ALA A 234 -33.62 -6.56 20.24
C ALA A 234 -32.99 -5.21 20.65
N ASN A 235 -31.92 -5.24 21.46
CA ASN A 235 -31.44 -4.06 22.19
C ASN A 235 -30.11 -3.47 21.64
N GLY A 236 -29.34 -4.25 20.88
CA GLY A 236 -28.02 -3.89 20.39
C GLY A 236 -26.95 -3.87 21.49
N ILE A 237 -26.01 -2.92 21.36
CA ILE A 237 -24.95 -2.69 22.35
C ILE A 237 -25.57 -2.04 23.59
N ASP A 238 -25.39 -2.66 24.76
CA ASP A 238 -25.95 -2.19 26.03
C ASP A 238 -24.84 -1.71 26.97
N SER A 239 -24.64 -0.39 27.03
CA SER A 239 -23.63 0.22 27.89
C SER A 239 -24.04 0.36 29.37
N THR A 240 -25.25 -0.07 29.73
CA THR A 240 -25.79 0.12 31.09
C THR A 240 -25.33 -0.99 32.04
N PRO A 241 -25.57 -0.85 33.37
CA PRO A 241 -25.36 -1.94 34.31
C PRO A 241 -26.14 -3.23 33.98
N PHE A 242 -27.25 -3.12 33.24
CA PHE A 242 -28.10 -4.24 32.85
C PHE A 242 -27.36 -5.29 32.02
N ALA A 243 -26.41 -4.91 31.18
CA ALA A 243 -25.59 -5.84 30.41
C ALA A 243 -24.86 -6.87 31.28
N ASN A 244 -24.41 -6.50 32.49
CA ASN A 244 -23.80 -7.45 33.41
C ASN A 244 -24.81 -8.47 33.96
N VAL A 245 -26.05 -8.04 34.15
CA VAL A 245 -27.14 -8.89 34.65
C VAL A 245 -27.56 -9.90 33.58
N VAL A 246 -27.71 -9.45 32.34
CA VAL A 246 -28.15 -10.31 31.25
C VAL A 246 -27.05 -11.25 30.77
N TYR A 247 -25.86 -10.70 30.52
CA TYR A 247 -24.82 -11.42 29.80
C TYR A 247 -23.62 -11.78 30.67
N GLY A 248 -23.56 -11.31 31.91
CA GLY A 248 -22.37 -11.47 32.77
C GLY A 248 -21.99 -12.92 33.03
N LYS A 249 -22.99 -13.80 33.28
CA LYS A 249 -22.75 -15.24 33.47
C LYS A 249 -22.25 -15.94 32.22
N TYR A 250 -22.77 -15.58 31.05
CA TYR A 250 -22.28 -16.09 29.77
C TYR A 250 -20.87 -15.54 29.43
N GLY A 251 -20.59 -14.32 29.88
CA GLY A 251 -19.35 -13.58 29.65
C GLY A 251 -19.49 -12.56 28.52
N LEU A 252 -19.30 -11.28 28.83
CA LEU A 252 -19.55 -10.15 27.90
C LEU A 252 -18.69 -10.19 26.62
N VAL A 253 -17.44 -10.65 26.73
CA VAL A 253 -16.54 -10.78 25.58
C VAL A 253 -16.86 -12.05 24.80
N LYS A 254 -17.18 -13.14 25.51
CA LYS A 254 -17.53 -14.43 24.92
C LYS A 254 -18.78 -14.30 24.06
N ILE A 255 -19.85 -13.71 24.59
CA ILE A 255 -21.10 -13.54 23.82
C ILE A 255 -20.91 -12.64 22.60
N ALA A 256 -20.10 -11.58 22.69
CA ALA A 256 -19.77 -10.75 21.53
C ALA A 256 -19.14 -11.59 20.41
N ARG A 257 -18.17 -12.44 20.77
CA ARG A 257 -17.51 -13.34 19.81
C ARG A 257 -18.46 -14.37 19.24
N ASP A 258 -19.31 -14.99 20.06
CA ASP A 258 -20.20 -16.08 19.63
C ASP A 258 -21.34 -15.58 18.74
N LEU A 259 -21.77 -14.32 18.93
CA LEU A 259 -22.75 -13.64 18.07
C LEU A 259 -22.13 -13.05 16.79
N GLY A 260 -20.82 -13.19 16.57
CA GLY A 260 -20.12 -12.57 15.45
C GLY A 260 -20.07 -11.04 15.53
N VAL A 261 -20.29 -10.44 16.71
CA VAL A 261 -20.17 -8.99 16.89
C VAL A 261 -18.69 -8.61 16.78
N PRO A 262 -18.34 -7.58 15.98
CA PRO A 262 -16.94 -7.23 15.77
C PRO A 262 -16.16 -6.90 17.05
N THR A 263 -15.31 -7.82 17.49
CA THR A 263 -14.30 -7.60 18.54
C THR A 263 -13.05 -6.92 17.96
N PRO A 264 -12.13 -6.35 18.76
CA PRO A 264 -11.04 -5.52 18.26
C PRO A 264 -10.16 -6.17 17.20
N ASP A 265 -10.00 -7.50 17.26
CA ASP A 265 -9.23 -8.37 16.37
C ASP A 265 -10.01 -8.94 15.18
N SER A 266 -11.33 -9.13 15.32
CA SER A 266 -12.19 -9.83 14.35
C SER A 266 -12.19 -9.27 12.92
N LEU A 267 -11.99 -7.96 12.74
CA LEU A 267 -12.03 -7.33 11.42
C LEU A 267 -10.65 -7.25 10.75
N LEU A 268 -9.58 -7.73 11.39
CA LEU A 268 -8.25 -7.80 10.78
C LEU A 268 -8.22 -8.75 9.55
N PRO A 269 -8.81 -9.96 9.58
CA PRO A 269 -8.98 -10.82 8.40
C PRO A 269 -9.66 -10.12 7.21
N HIS A 270 -10.77 -9.41 7.47
CA HIS A 270 -11.49 -8.65 6.44
C HIS A 270 -10.59 -7.58 5.81
N ALA A 271 -9.87 -6.81 6.64
CA ALA A 271 -8.93 -5.81 6.17
C ALA A 271 -7.75 -6.44 5.38
N ALA A 272 -7.28 -7.62 5.80
CA ALA A 272 -6.24 -8.36 5.10
C ALA A 272 -6.69 -8.79 3.70
N LEU A 273 -7.91 -9.36 3.56
CA LEU A 273 -8.45 -9.73 2.25
C LEU A 273 -8.61 -8.53 1.31
N ILE A 274 -9.11 -7.40 1.81
CA ILE A 274 -9.24 -6.17 1.01
C ILE A 274 -7.85 -5.72 0.51
N VAL A 275 -6.84 -5.70 1.38
CA VAL A 275 -5.47 -5.29 1.00
C VAL A 275 -4.78 -6.29 0.07
N ALA A 276 -5.03 -7.59 0.26
CA ALA A 276 -4.45 -8.64 -0.57
C ALA A 276 -4.97 -8.56 -2.02
N ASN A 277 -6.27 -8.29 -2.19
CA ASN A 277 -6.92 -8.16 -3.50
C ASN A 277 -6.71 -6.79 -4.15
N HIS A 278 -6.59 -5.74 -3.36
CA HIS A 278 -6.46 -4.36 -3.84
C HIS A 278 -5.24 -3.70 -3.21
N CYS A 279 -4.06 -3.94 -3.78
CA CYS A 279 -2.82 -3.40 -3.23
C CYS A 279 -2.69 -1.88 -3.40
N GLU A 280 -3.63 -1.19 -4.05
CA GLU A 280 -3.80 0.27 -4.03
C GLU A 280 -4.41 0.79 -2.71
N VAL A 281 -5.04 -0.09 -1.92
CA VAL A 281 -5.57 0.19 -0.57
C VAL A 281 -4.43 0.27 0.45
N THR A 282 -4.46 1.30 1.31
CA THR A 282 -3.49 1.44 2.41
C THR A 282 -4.17 1.25 3.76
N THR A 283 -3.43 0.85 4.81
CA THR A 283 -3.98 0.78 6.18
C THR A 283 -4.66 2.07 6.61
N ARG A 284 -4.09 3.23 6.24
CA ARG A 284 -4.64 4.56 6.55
C ARG A 284 -5.92 4.88 5.76
N PHE A 285 -6.06 4.31 4.56
CA PHE A 285 -7.30 4.42 3.79
C PHE A 285 -8.41 3.68 4.54
N LEU A 286 -8.19 2.42 4.92
CA LEU A 286 -9.18 1.61 5.64
C LEU A 286 -9.56 2.20 7.00
N SER A 287 -8.59 2.69 7.77
CA SER A 287 -8.87 3.26 9.11
C SER A 287 -9.63 4.58 9.09
N ARG A 288 -9.79 5.22 7.93
CA ARG A 288 -10.48 6.50 7.76
C ARG A 288 -11.63 6.44 6.76
N LEU A 289 -11.94 5.26 6.25
CA LEU A 289 -12.96 5.09 5.24
C LEU A 289 -14.33 5.32 5.88
N GLU A 290 -14.95 6.43 5.52
CA GLU A 290 -16.32 6.78 5.93
C GLU A 290 -17.30 6.12 4.97
N LEU A 291 -18.09 5.17 5.47
CA LEU A 291 -19.19 4.54 4.75
C LEU A 291 -20.32 5.54 4.48
N PHE A 292 -20.58 6.45 5.43
CA PHE A 292 -21.59 7.49 5.33
C PHE A 292 -21.00 8.88 5.52
N ASP A 293 -21.58 9.90 4.89
CA ASP A 293 -21.27 11.29 5.21
C ASP A 293 -22.03 11.77 6.47
N LYS A 294 -21.82 13.05 6.81
CA LYS A 294 -22.47 13.70 7.96
C LYS A 294 -24.00 13.73 7.86
N ASP A 295 -24.55 13.70 6.64
CA ASP A 295 -25.97 13.84 6.36
C ASP A 295 -26.68 12.49 6.28
N GLY A 296 -25.96 11.37 6.43
CA GLY A 296 -26.55 10.03 6.37
C GLY A 296 -26.44 9.36 5.01
N LYS A 297 -25.88 10.03 4.00
CA LYS A 297 -25.77 9.47 2.64
C LYS A 297 -24.60 8.49 2.57
N ARG A 298 -24.82 7.37 1.89
CA ARG A 298 -23.77 6.37 1.66
C ARG A 298 -22.76 6.92 0.64
N VAL A 299 -21.51 7.10 1.07
CA VAL A 299 -20.43 7.68 0.24
C VAL A 299 -19.23 6.75 0.08
N GLY A 300 -18.92 5.92 1.08
CA GLY A 300 -17.70 5.11 1.08
C GLY A 300 -17.78 3.78 0.34
N PHE A 301 -19.00 3.29 0.11
CA PHE A 301 -19.27 2.08 -0.66
C PHE A 301 -20.42 2.37 -1.62
N GLN A 302 -20.12 2.44 -2.92
CA GLN A 302 -21.07 2.86 -3.96
C GLN A 302 -21.24 1.75 -4.99
N GLU A 303 -22.47 1.52 -5.41
CA GLU A 303 -22.83 0.63 -6.50
C GLU A 303 -23.18 1.50 -7.71
N LEU A 304 -22.45 1.33 -8.81
CA LEU A 304 -22.63 2.05 -10.06
C LEU A 304 -22.74 1.02 -11.20
N ASP A 305 -23.15 1.45 -12.40
CA ASP A 305 -23.36 0.56 -13.56
C ASP A 305 -22.12 -0.26 -13.97
N GLY A 306 -20.92 0.14 -13.51
CA GLY A 306 -19.65 -0.57 -13.72
C GLY A 306 -19.19 -1.50 -12.59
N GLY A 307 -19.97 -1.63 -11.50
CA GLY A 307 -19.65 -2.47 -10.34
C GLY A 307 -19.62 -1.72 -9.00
N SER A 308 -19.11 -2.39 -7.97
CA SER A 308 -19.04 -1.85 -6.62
C SER A 308 -17.70 -1.17 -6.36
N TYR A 309 -17.72 0.00 -5.72
CA TYR A 309 -16.53 0.81 -5.46
C TYR A 309 -16.34 1.12 -3.98
N LEU A 310 -15.09 1.07 -3.51
CA LEU A 310 -14.69 1.78 -2.28
C LEU A 310 -14.22 3.18 -2.64
N VAL A 311 -14.80 4.19 -1.99
CA VAL A 311 -14.49 5.60 -2.23
C VAL A 311 -13.98 6.23 -0.95
N GLY A 312 -12.77 6.75 -0.97
CA GLY A 312 -12.18 7.40 0.21
C GLY A 312 -11.23 8.52 -0.17
N TYR A 313 -10.91 9.38 0.79
CA TYR A 313 -10.11 10.59 0.55
C TYR A 313 -8.66 10.44 1.04
N LYS A 314 -7.71 10.87 0.22
CA LYS A 314 -6.28 11.04 0.51
C LYS A 314 -5.94 12.54 0.51
N PRO A 315 -6.12 13.26 1.63
CA PRO A 315 -5.97 14.72 1.70
C PRO A 315 -4.61 15.23 1.22
N ARG A 316 -3.56 14.39 1.38
CA ARG A 316 -2.19 14.71 0.94
C ARG A 316 -2.01 14.82 -0.59
N LYS A 317 -3.03 14.54 -1.40
CA LYS A 317 -2.99 14.67 -2.86
C LYS A 317 -3.57 16.01 -3.36
N GLY A 318 -4.04 16.88 -2.47
CA GLY A 318 -4.76 18.11 -2.83
C GLY A 318 -6.23 17.84 -3.14
N ASP A 319 -7.10 18.85 -3.01
CA ASP A 319 -8.57 18.69 -2.99
C ASP A 319 -9.12 18.05 -4.28
N VAL A 320 -8.53 18.35 -5.43
CA VAL A 320 -8.94 17.82 -6.75
C VAL A 320 -8.62 16.33 -6.93
N LEU A 321 -7.53 15.83 -6.32
CA LEU A 321 -7.04 14.45 -6.48
C LEU A 321 -7.17 13.64 -5.18
N ALA A 322 -7.86 14.18 -4.18
CA ALA A 322 -8.01 13.57 -2.88
C ALA A 322 -8.88 12.32 -2.98
N GLU A 323 -9.93 12.32 -3.80
CA GLU A 323 -10.81 11.17 -3.95
C GLU A 323 -10.07 10.00 -4.63
N GLN A 324 -10.11 8.83 -4.00
CA GLN A 324 -9.67 7.57 -4.55
C GLN A 324 -10.86 6.64 -4.65
N ARG A 325 -11.22 6.27 -5.89
CA ARG A 325 -12.21 5.25 -6.21
C ARG A 325 -11.49 3.94 -6.54
N ILE A 326 -11.91 2.85 -5.92
CA ILE A 326 -11.32 1.52 -6.09
C ILE A 326 -12.44 0.58 -6.52
N LEU A 327 -12.39 0.10 -7.76
CA LEU A 327 -13.32 -0.90 -8.27
C LEU A 327 -13.05 -2.24 -7.59
N LEU A 328 -14.07 -2.82 -6.97
CA LEU A 328 -13.96 -4.09 -6.26
C LEU A 328 -14.18 -5.28 -7.19
N ASN A 329 -13.42 -6.35 -6.97
CA ASN A 329 -13.79 -7.65 -7.50
C ASN A 329 -14.93 -8.27 -6.67
N LYS A 330 -15.66 -9.25 -7.24
CA LYS A 330 -16.81 -9.90 -6.59
C LYS A 330 -16.51 -10.41 -5.17
N ARG A 331 -15.29 -10.92 -4.99
CA ARG A 331 -14.84 -11.48 -3.72
C ARG A 331 -14.67 -10.40 -2.65
N THR A 332 -14.03 -9.30 -2.99
CA THR A 332 -13.81 -8.18 -2.06
C THR A 332 -15.11 -7.43 -1.80
N GLU A 333 -16.00 -7.34 -2.79
CA GLU A 333 -17.35 -6.83 -2.61
C GLU A 333 -18.10 -7.59 -1.52
N ALA A 334 -18.09 -8.93 -1.57
CA ALA A 334 -18.73 -9.76 -0.55
C ALA A 334 -18.14 -9.49 0.85
N VAL A 335 -16.81 -9.38 0.97
CA VAL A 335 -16.12 -9.04 2.23
C VAL A 335 -16.56 -7.67 2.75
N VAL A 336 -16.64 -6.66 1.89
CA VAL A 336 -17.09 -5.31 2.29
C VAL A 336 -18.54 -5.32 2.74
N ARG A 337 -19.44 -6.02 2.04
CA ARG A 337 -20.84 -6.18 2.46
C ARG A 337 -20.97 -6.83 3.83
N GLN A 338 -20.19 -7.87 4.10
CA GLN A 338 -20.16 -8.47 5.44
C GLN A 338 -19.73 -7.46 6.51
N VAL A 339 -18.66 -6.68 6.28
CA VAL A 339 -18.24 -5.62 7.23
C VAL A 339 -19.35 -4.59 7.45
N VAL A 340 -20.06 -4.20 6.38
CA VAL A 340 -21.21 -3.30 6.49
C VAL A 340 -22.27 -3.91 7.41
N GLU A 341 -22.67 -5.17 7.21
CA GLU A 341 -23.70 -5.83 8.03
C GLU A 341 -23.25 -6.03 9.49
N LEU A 342 -22.04 -6.55 9.70
CA LEU A 342 -21.45 -6.79 11.02
C LEU A 342 -21.36 -5.52 11.87
N THR A 343 -21.10 -4.37 11.24
CA THR A 343 -20.95 -3.09 11.95
C THR A 343 -22.24 -2.31 12.11
N ALA A 344 -23.36 -2.75 11.51
CA ALA A 344 -24.63 -2.02 11.54
C ALA A 344 -25.16 -1.76 12.97
N PRO A 345 -25.16 -2.73 13.90
CA PRO A 345 -25.59 -2.48 15.28
C PRO A 345 -24.69 -1.49 16.03
N LEU A 346 -23.39 -1.52 15.75
CA LEU A 346 -22.41 -0.60 16.36
C LEU A 346 -22.61 0.83 15.85
N ARG A 347 -22.90 1.00 14.56
CA ARG A 347 -23.23 2.30 13.96
C ARG A 347 -24.52 2.87 14.53
N LYS A 348 -25.57 2.06 14.67
CA LYS A 348 -26.83 2.45 15.31
C LYS A 348 -26.58 3.01 16.72
N TYR A 349 -25.87 2.25 17.56
CA TYR A 349 -25.51 2.68 18.92
C TYR A 349 -24.79 4.04 18.97
N LEU A 350 -23.84 4.27 18.06
CA LEU A 350 -23.08 5.52 18.01
C LEU A 350 -23.93 6.69 17.50
N LYS A 351 -24.80 6.45 16.50
CA LYS A 351 -25.71 7.45 15.94
C LYS A 351 -26.71 7.93 17.00
N ASP A 352 -27.29 7.01 17.76
CA ASP A 352 -28.24 7.31 18.85
C ASP A 352 -27.61 8.15 19.99
N ARG A 353 -26.28 8.24 20.03
CA ARG A 353 -25.50 8.99 21.04
C ARG A 353 -24.73 10.18 20.44
N ASN A 354 -25.10 10.63 19.24
CA ASN A 354 -24.43 11.73 18.53
C ASN A 354 -22.90 11.57 18.44
N ASP A 355 -22.42 10.35 18.22
CA ASP A 355 -20.98 10.07 18.04
C ASP A 355 -20.65 9.85 16.57
N ASP A 356 -20.04 10.86 15.95
CA ASP A 356 -19.66 10.93 14.53
C ASP A 356 -18.92 9.71 13.96
N ARG A 357 -18.31 8.88 14.81
CA ARG A 357 -17.61 7.66 14.38
C ARG A 357 -18.56 6.62 13.78
N TRP A 358 -19.88 6.77 13.92
CA TRP A 358 -20.88 5.92 13.25
C TRP A 358 -20.73 5.90 11.72
N ARG A 359 -20.08 6.92 11.14
CA ARG A 359 -19.79 7.03 9.72
C ARG A 359 -18.75 6.04 9.20
N LEU A 360 -17.88 5.52 10.06
CA LEU A 360 -16.74 4.69 9.64
C LEU A 360 -17.18 3.28 9.18
N LEU A 361 -16.51 2.74 8.17
CA LEU A 361 -16.72 1.36 7.71
C LEU A 361 -16.37 0.34 8.79
N PHE A 362 -15.18 0.49 9.41
CA PHE A 362 -14.69 -0.45 10.42
C PHE A 362 -14.98 0.05 11.83
N LEU A 363 -15.76 -0.72 12.58
CA LEU A 363 -16.06 -0.49 14.00
C LEU A 363 -15.96 -1.79 14.76
N THR A 364 -15.48 -1.71 16.00
CA THR A 364 -15.33 -2.84 16.92
C THR A 364 -15.73 -2.46 18.34
N VAL A 365 -16.03 -3.46 19.17
CA VAL A 365 -16.33 -3.33 20.60
C VAL A 365 -15.49 -4.33 21.38
N SER A 366 -14.93 -3.93 22.53
CA SER A 366 -14.19 -4.89 23.39
C SER A 366 -15.10 -5.89 24.10
N SER A 367 -16.39 -5.57 24.21
CA SER A 367 -17.47 -6.45 24.69
C SER A 367 -18.81 -5.83 24.30
N ILE A 368 -19.91 -6.56 24.41
CA ILE A 368 -21.27 -6.04 24.17
C ILE A 368 -21.68 -4.84 25.04
N LYS A 369 -20.94 -4.55 26.12
CA LYS A 369 -21.16 -3.38 26.99
C LYS A 369 -20.29 -2.17 26.61
N ALA A 370 -19.25 -2.40 25.84
CA ALA A 370 -18.26 -1.39 25.55
C ALA A 370 -18.74 -0.41 24.47
N LYS A 371 -18.29 0.85 24.58
CA LYS A 371 -18.50 1.85 23.53
C LYS A 371 -17.79 1.40 22.23
N PRO A 372 -18.46 1.39 21.07
CA PRO A 372 -17.82 1.10 19.80
C PRO A 372 -16.71 2.10 19.45
N ARG A 373 -15.69 1.59 18.77
CA ARG A 373 -14.50 2.35 18.32
C ARG A 373 -13.91 1.75 17.04
N PRO A 374 -13.24 2.56 16.20
CA PRO A 374 -12.48 2.00 15.09
C PRO A 374 -11.35 1.08 15.58
N PRO A 375 -11.05 -0.01 14.86
CA PRO A 375 -9.91 -0.86 15.19
C PRO A 375 -8.58 -0.16 14.91
N SER A 376 -7.54 -0.58 15.62
CA SER A 376 -6.16 -0.15 15.33
C SER A 376 -5.39 -1.33 14.75
N PHE A 377 -5.46 -1.50 13.43
CA PHE A 377 -4.81 -2.62 12.74
C PHE A 377 -3.30 -2.68 12.99
N ASP A 378 -2.61 -1.54 12.97
CA ASP A 378 -1.18 -1.48 13.26
C ASP A 378 -0.86 -2.00 14.67
N ASN A 379 -1.68 -1.67 15.67
CA ASN A 379 -1.49 -2.15 17.04
C ASN A 379 -1.78 -3.66 17.17
N LEU A 380 -2.76 -4.18 16.42
CA LEU A 380 -3.10 -5.60 16.41
C LEU A 380 -1.97 -6.42 15.79
N CYS A 381 -1.44 -5.97 14.65
CA CYS A 381 -0.28 -6.60 14.01
C CYS A 381 0.97 -6.56 14.91
N SER A 382 1.13 -5.51 15.74
CA SER A 382 2.25 -5.41 16.69
C SER A 382 2.08 -6.26 17.97
N LYS A 383 0.89 -6.82 18.20
CA LYS A 383 0.54 -7.61 19.39
C LYS A 383 -0.21 -8.88 18.99
N PRO A 384 0.41 -9.75 18.17
CA PRO A 384 -0.25 -10.92 17.60
C PRO A 384 -0.73 -11.92 18.67
N GLU A 385 -0.12 -11.91 19.86
CA GLU A 385 -0.54 -12.73 21.00
C GLU A 385 -1.94 -12.39 21.51
N ARG A 386 -2.46 -11.20 21.18
CA ARG A 386 -3.79 -10.73 21.59
C ARG A 386 -4.89 -11.08 20.58
N PHE A 387 -4.54 -11.73 19.48
CA PHE A 387 -5.52 -12.14 18.48
C PHE A 387 -6.25 -13.41 18.93
N GLY A 388 -7.58 -13.37 18.94
CA GLY A 388 -8.42 -14.49 19.36
C GLY A 388 -8.16 -14.90 20.81
N VAL A 389 -8.36 -16.20 21.08
CA VAL A 389 -8.06 -16.80 22.39
C VAL A 389 -6.62 -17.33 22.45
N ASN A 390 -6.06 -17.72 21.32
CA ASN A 390 -4.81 -18.49 21.26
C ASN A 390 -3.66 -17.81 20.49
N GLY A 391 -3.82 -16.56 20.05
CA GLY A 391 -2.82 -15.86 19.24
C GLY A 391 -3.01 -16.03 17.73
N LEU A 392 -2.43 -15.10 16.97
CA LEU A 392 -2.50 -15.04 15.51
C LEU A 392 -1.69 -16.16 14.86
N ASP A 393 -0.54 -16.51 15.42
CA ASP A 393 0.35 -17.59 14.98
C ASP A 393 -0.34 -18.95 15.02
N ARG A 394 -1.05 -19.27 16.12
CA ARG A 394 -1.79 -20.53 16.22
C ARG A 394 -2.99 -20.56 15.28
N SER A 395 -3.70 -19.45 15.14
CA SER A 395 -4.80 -19.32 14.18
C SER A 395 -4.29 -19.50 12.75
N LEU A 396 -3.17 -18.85 12.38
CA LEU A 396 -2.53 -19.00 11.08
C LEU A 396 -2.12 -20.45 10.83
N ALA A 397 -1.33 -21.05 11.71
CA ALA A 397 -0.87 -22.43 11.60
C ALA A 397 -2.03 -23.41 11.37
N MET A 398 -3.11 -23.28 12.16
CA MET A 398 -4.27 -24.15 12.07
C MET A 398 -5.06 -23.95 10.76
N ARG A 399 -5.34 -22.70 10.38
CA ARG A 399 -6.20 -22.38 9.22
C ARG A 399 -5.47 -22.59 7.89
N SER A 400 -4.18 -22.29 7.82
CA SER A 400 -3.36 -22.44 6.60
C SER A 400 -2.57 -23.75 6.54
N ARG A 401 -2.72 -24.65 7.53
CA ARG A 401 -1.97 -25.91 7.66
C ARG A 401 -0.45 -25.72 7.59
N MET A 402 0.02 -24.62 8.18
CA MET A 402 1.44 -24.24 8.20
C MET A 402 2.10 -24.78 9.47
N ALA A 403 3.38 -25.14 9.38
CA ALA A 403 4.16 -25.55 10.55
C ALA A 403 4.18 -24.43 11.61
N PRO A 404 4.01 -24.72 12.91
CA PRO A 404 3.92 -23.70 13.96
C PRO A 404 5.07 -22.69 13.96
N ASP A 405 6.31 -23.15 13.80
CA ASP A 405 7.49 -22.28 13.82
C ASP A 405 7.53 -21.32 12.62
N HIS A 406 7.11 -21.81 11.44
CA HIS A 406 6.98 -20.99 10.24
C HIS A 406 5.85 -19.97 10.41
N ALA A 407 4.70 -20.38 10.93
CA ALA A 407 3.58 -19.48 11.20
C ALA A 407 3.97 -18.37 12.19
N ALA A 408 4.70 -18.70 13.25
CA ALA A 408 5.23 -17.73 14.20
C ALA A 408 6.21 -16.75 13.51
N ALA A 409 7.10 -17.23 12.64
CA ALA A 409 8.02 -16.38 11.88
C ALA A 409 7.28 -15.44 10.91
N LEU A 410 6.29 -15.95 10.20
CA LEU A 410 5.46 -15.17 9.27
C LEU A 410 4.66 -14.09 10.02
N VAL A 411 4.09 -14.43 11.18
CA VAL A 411 3.35 -13.49 12.02
C VAL A 411 4.22 -12.36 12.56
N ARG A 412 5.49 -12.61 12.91
CA ARG A 412 6.43 -11.54 13.31
C ARG A 412 6.62 -10.47 12.23
N ASN A 413 6.51 -10.86 10.96
CA ASN A 413 6.63 -9.95 9.81
C ASN A 413 5.27 -9.45 9.30
N PHE A 414 4.17 -9.96 9.84
CA PHE A 414 2.84 -9.64 9.35
C PHE A 414 2.43 -8.21 9.71
N SER A 415 2.04 -7.46 8.69
CA SER A 415 1.27 -6.23 8.82
C SER A 415 0.49 -5.99 7.53
N LEU A 416 -0.58 -5.20 7.57
CA LEU A 416 -1.28 -4.81 6.33
C LEU A 416 -0.35 -4.09 5.34
N ARG A 417 0.70 -3.42 5.81
CA ARG A 417 1.72 -2.82 4.95
C ARG A 417 2.60 -3.89 4.28
N ALA A 418 3.03 -4.90 5.03
CA ALA A 418 3.84 -5.99 4.50
C ALA A 418 3.03 -6.84 3.51
N LEU A 419 1.77 -7.13 3.83
CA LEU A 419 0.82 -7.81 2.95
C LEU A 419 0.61 -7.05 1.64
N ARG A 420 0.42 -5.73 1.71
CA ARG A 420 0.34 -4.86 0.51
C ARG A 420 1.61 -4.97 -0.35
N ALA A 421 2.78 -4.96 0.28
CA ALA A 421 4.05 -5.08 -0.43
C ALA A 421 4.21 -6.46 -1.07
N SER A 422 3.85 -7.54 -0.36
CA SER A 422 3.80 -8.90 -0.89
C SER A 422 2.84 -9.03 -2.07
N SER A 423 1.62 -8.49 -1.97
CA SER A 423 0.64 -8.49 -3.08
C SER A 423 1.22 -7.82 -4.33
N ALA A 424 1.85 -6.65 -4.19
CA ALA A 424 2.51 -5.98 -5.31
C ALA A 424 3.69 -6.79 -5.87
N LEU A 425 4.49 -7.45 -5.02
CA LEU A 425 5.56 -8.33 -5.47
C LEU A 425 5.02 -9.55 -6.22
N VAL A 426 3.92 -10.15 -5.78
CA VAL A 426 3.25 -11.25 -6.50
C VAL A 426 2.80 -10.79 -7.90
N VAL A 427 2.25 -9.58 -8.05
CA VAL A 427 1.96 -9.00 -9.37
C VAL A 427 3.22 -8.90 -10.23
N TYR A 428 4.33 -8.45 -9.66
CA TYR A 428 5.60 -8.38 -10.40
C TYR A 428 6.10 -9.77 -10.80
N LEU A 429 6.12 -10.74 -9.89
CA LEU A 429 6.57 -12.11 -10.15
C LEU A 429 5.71 -12.78 -11.25
N ASN A 430 4.40 -12.56 -11.24
CA ASN A 430 3.48 -13.13 -12.22
C ASN A 430 3.54 -12.46 -13.60
N THR A 431 3.98 -11.20 -13.67
CA THR A 431 3.90 -10.41 -14.92
C THR A 431 5.25 -9.97 -15.49
N GLY A 432 6.33 -10.08 -14.71
CA GLY A 432 7.65 -9.55 -15.04
C GLY A 432 7.72 -8.01 -15.15
N SER A 433 6.64 -7.28 -14.87
CA SER A 433 6.49 -5.86 -15.22
C SER A 433 6.46 -4.95 -14.00
N SER A 434 7.46 -4.09 -13.87
CA SER A 434 7.50 -3.04 -12.84
C SER A 434 6.40 -1.98 -13.06
N LEU A 435 5.96 -1.79 -14.30
CA LEU A 435 4.84 -0.91 -14.64
C LEU A 435 3.53 -1.46 -14.06
N LYS A 436 3.19 -2.72 -14.34
CA LYS A 436 1.98 -3.38 -13.80
C LYS A 436 1.98 -3.40 -12.28
N MET A 437 3.14 -3.63 -11.65
CA MET A 437 3.30 -3.51 -10.20
C MET A 437 3.00 -2.09 -9.69
N SER A 438 3.48 -1.07 -10.38
CA SER A 438 3.23 0.35 -10.03
C SER A 438 1.75 0.73 -10.16
N GLU A 439 1.10 0.25 -11.22
CA GLU A 439 -0.33 0.43 -11.46
C GLU A 439 -1.16 -0.24 -10.37
N ALA A 440 -0.85 -1.50 -10.03
CA ALA A 440 -1.50 -2.23 -8.95
C ALA A 440 -1.36 -1.51 -7.60
N LEU A 441 -0.19 -0.92 -7.30
CA LEU A 441 0.02 -0.09 -6.10
C LEU A 441 -0.80 1.23 -6.10
N GLY A 442 -1.43 1.60 -7.21
CA GLY A 442 -2.18 2.85 -7.36
C GLY A 442 -1.29 4.09 -7.36
N HIS A 443 -0.08 3.98 -7.91
CA HIS A 443 0.79 5.14 -8.15
C HIS A 443 0.27 5.94 -9.34
N THR A 444 0.18 7.27 -9.20
CA THR A 444 -0.27 8.16 -10.29
C THR A 444 0.69 8.15 -11.48
N HIS A 445 1.99 8.00 -11.21
CA HIS A 445 3.03 7.91 -12.22
C HIS A 445 4.02 6.81 -11.84
N TYR A 446 4.57 6.16 -12.86
CA TYR A 446 5.67 5.22 -12.68
C TYR A 446 6.89 5.94 -12.10
N SER A 447 7.45 5.41 -11.01
CA SER A 447 8.63 5.96 -10.36
C SER A 447 9.52 4.83 -9.83
N PRO A 448 10.69 4.59 -10.44
CA PRO A 448 11.65 3.59 -9.98
C PRO A 448 12.04 3.79 -8.50
N LYS A 449 12.27 5.04 -8.08
CA LYS A 449 12.63 5.38 -6.69
C LYS A 449 11.53 4.99 -5.69
N LEU A 450 10.25 5.13 -6.05
CA LEU A 450 9.14 4.70 -5.20
C LEU A 450 9.01 3.18 -5.19
N LEU A 451 9.23 2.52 -6.33
CA LEU A 451 9.20 1.07 -6.45
C LEU A 451 10.33 0.37 -5.72
N ASP A 452 11.50 1.00 -5.59
CA ASP A 452 12.64 0.47 -4.82
C ASP A 452 12.32 0.21 -3.34
N HIS A 453 11.25 0.80 -2.82
CA HIS A 453 10.74 0.44 -1.49
C HIS A 453 10.06 -0.93 -1.47
N TYR A 454 9.49 -1.38 -2.59
CA TYR A 454 8.70 -2.61 -2.68
C TYR A 454 9.42 -3.74 -3.41
N LEU A 455 10.27 -3.42 -4.38
CA LEU A 455 10.95 -4.37 -5.25
C LEU A 455 12.44 -4.46 -4.89
N PRO A 456 12.87 -5.47 -4.11
CA PRO A 456 14.25 -5.54 -3.63
C PRO A 456 15.24 -5.82 -4.75
N GLU A 457 16.46 -5.31 -4.58
CA GLU A 457 17.52 -5.44 -5.58
C GLU A 457 17.82 -6.89 -6.00
N PRO A 458 17.89 -7.88 -5.09
CA PRO A 458 18.13 -9.28 -5.49
C PRO A 458 17.09 -9.80 -6.49
N ILE A 459 15.82 -9.41 -6.33
CA ILE A 459 14.74 -9.76 -7.26
C ILE A 459 14.94 -9.04 -8.58
N GLN A 460 15.19 -7.72 -8.55
CA GLN A 460 15.42 -6.94 -9.77
C GLN A 460 16.59 -7.52 -10.59
N ARG A 461 17.69 -7.86 -9.92
CA ARG A 461 18.90 -8.38 -10.54
C ARG A 461 18.62 -9.73 -11.20
N PHE A 462 17.94 -10.64 -10.52
CA PHE A 462 17.54 -11.93 -11.08
C PHE A 462 16.75 -11.79 -12.39
N PHE A 463 15.68 -10.98 -12.38
CA PHE A 463 14.87 -10.81 -13.58
C PHE A 463 15.66 -10.10 -14.68
N LYS A 464 16.46 -9.07 -14.36
CA LYS A 464 17.32 -8.40 -15.35
C LYS A 464 18.32 -9.36 -15.99
N GLU A 465 19.02 -10.17 -15.20
CA GLU A 465 19.94 -11.19 -15.69
C GLU A 465 19.22 -12.23 -16.55
N ARG A 466 18.01 -12.65 -16.16
CA ARG A 466 17.18 -13.56 -16.95
C ARG A 466 16.77 -12.94 -18.29
N TRP A 467 16.31 -11.69 -18.30
CA TRP A 467 15.95 -10.97 -19.52
C TRP A 467 17.14 -10.76 -20.45
N ILE A 468 18.31 -10.40 -19.91
CA ILE A 468 19.54 -10.28 -20.70
C ILE A 468 19.91 -11.62 -21.33
N ARG A 469 19.85 -12.73 -20.58
CA ARG A 469 20.11 -14.07 -21.10
C ARG A 469 19.12 -14.47 -22.19
N ILE A 470 17.83 -14.29 -21.95
CA ILE A 470 16.78 -14.55 -22.96
C ILE A 470 17.06 -13.76 -24.24
N PHE A 471 17.36 -12.47 -24.11
CA PHE A 471 17.66 -11.61 -25.26
C PHE A 471 18.92 -12.07 -26.01
N GLN A 472 20.01 -12.37 -25.30
CA GLN A 472 21.25 -12.86 -25.88
C GLN A 472 21.07 -14.21 -26.57
N THR A 473 20.35 -15.16 -25.95
CA THR A 473 20.01 -16.45 -26.56
C THR A 473 19.15 -16.25 -27.81
N GLY A 474 18.21 -15.31 -27.80
CA GLY A 474 17.43 -14.93 -28.99
C GLY A 474 18.30 -14.38 -30.14
N LEU A 475 19.29 -13.54 -29.84
CA LEU A 475 20.27 -13.06 -30.83
C LEU A 475 21.09 -14.20 -31.42
N VAL A 476 21.57 -15.14 -30.59
CA VAL A 476 22.29 -16.33 -31.07
C VAL A 476 21.39 -17.17 -31.98
N CYS A 477 20.12 -17.38 -31.60
CA CYS A 477 19.17 -18.13 -32.43
C CYS A 477 18.98 -17.48 -33.81
N GLN A 478 18.89 -16.15 -33.87
CA GLN A 478 18.74 -15.42 -35.14
C GLN A 478 20.04 -15.43 -35.96
N ALA A 479 21.19 -15.23 -35.34
CA ALA A 479 22.49 -15.24 -36.01
C ALA A 479 22.84 -16.63 -36.58
N MET A 480 22.41 -17.70 -35.89
CA MET A 480 22.64 -19.09 -36.28
C MET A 480 21.49 -19.69 -37.10
N LYS A 481 20.53 -18.87 -37.58
CA LYS A 481 19.40 -19.33 -38.39
C LYS A 481 19.93 -20.00 -39.68
N GLY A 482 19.58 -21.27 -39.88
CA GLY A 482 20.06 -22.07 -41.01
C GLY A 482 21.42 -22.76 -40.79
N SER A 483 22.10 -22.52 -39.66
CA SER A 483 23.34 -23.22 -39.31
C SER A 483 23.06 -24.58 -38.67
N SER A 484 23.84 -25.60 -39.04
CA SER A 484 23.82 -26.91 -38.38
C SER A 484 24.30 -26.87 -36.93
N LEU A 485 24.99 -25.80 -36.51
CA LEU A 485 25.53 -25.63 -35.16
C LEU A 485 24.59 -24.85 -34.21
N LEU A 486 23.36 -24.53 -34.64
CA LEU A 486 22.40 -23.74 -33.86
C LEU A 486 22.14 -24.29 -32.45
N ILE A 487 21.96 -25.60 -32.31
CA ILE A 487 21.71 -26.26 -31.02
C ILE A 487 22.94 -26.19 -30.11
N GLU A 488 24.13 -26.41 -30.66
CA GLU A 488 25.40 -26.33 -29.92
C GLU A 488 25.67 -24.90 -29.44
N ALA A 489 25.52 -23.91 -30.32
CA ALA A 489 25.79 -22.50 -30.02
C ALA A 489 24.82 -21.90 -29.00
N THR A 490 23.59 -22.40 -28.93
CA THR A 490 22.56 -21.94 -27.97
C THR A 490 22.61 -22.72 -26.65
N GLY A 491 23.25 -23.90 -26.62
CA GLY A 491 23.33 -24.77 -25.46
C GLY A 491 22.02 -25.51 -25.14
N PHE A 492 21.04 -25.53 -26.05
CA PHE A 492 19.82 -26.34 -25.88
C PHE A 492 20.14 -27.82 -26.03
N GLN A 493 19.40 -28.69 -25.31
CA GLN A 493 19.62 -30.13 -25.37
C GLN A 493 18.88 -30.80 -26.54
N SER A 494 17.93 -30.09 -27.16
CA SER A 494 17.14 -30.60 -28.29
C SER A 494 16.49 -29.48 -29.09
N MET A 495 16.10 -29.79 -30.33
CA MET A 495 15.30 -28.88 -31.16
C MET A 495 13.95 -28.52 -30.53
N LYS A 496 13.36 -29.42 -29.75
CA LYS A 496 12.13 -29.16 -29.01
C LYS A 496 12.31 -28.05 -27.96
N GLN A 497 13.41 -28.08 -27.20
CA GLN A 497 13.69 -27.02 -26.21
C GLN A 497 13.93 -25.66 -26.89
N LEU A 498 14.58 -25.65 -28.05
CA LEU A 498 14.75 -24.45 -28.85
C LEU A 498 13.41 -23.92 -29.36
N ASP A 499 12.54 -24.79 -29.87
CA ASP A 499 11.20 -24.41 -30.34
C ASP A 499 10.33 -23.87 -29.19
N ASP A 500 10.30 -24.56 -28.04
CA ASP A 500 9.63 -24.10 -26.82
C ASP A 500 10.16 -22.70 -26.41
N PHE A 501 11.49 -22.50 -26.43
CA PHE A 501 12.11 -21.21 -26.14
C PHE A 501 11.70 -20.12 -27.15
N LEU A 502 11.73 -20.40 -28.45
CA LEU A 502 11.36 -19.42 -29.47
C LEU A 502 9.86 -19.07 -29.40
N ASN A 503 8.99 -20.05 -29.15
CA ASN A 503 7.56 -19.82 -28.97
C ASN A 503 7.26 -18.92 -27.75
N GLU A 504 8.00 -19.09 -26.66
CA GLU A 504 7.80 -18.33 -25.42
C GLU A 504 8.53 -16.99 -25.37
N HIS A 505 9.67 -16.87 -26.06
CA HIS A 505 10.64 -15.80 -25.83
C HIS A 505 11.23 -15.17 -27.10
N ALA A 506 10.90 -15.65 -28.30
CA ALA A 506 11.39 -15.01 -29.52
C ALA A 506 10.95 -13.55 -29.57
N LEU A 507 11.91 -12.69 -29.93
CA LEU A 507 11.66 -11.29 -30.24
C LEU A 507 10.67 -11.23 -31.41
N LYS A 508 9.40 -10.98 -31.13
CA LYS A 508 8.47 -10.47 -32.14
C LYS A 508 9.01 -9.11 -32.56
N ASP A 509 9.29 -8.95 -33.87
CA ASP A 509 9.92 -7.82 -34.56
C ASP A 509 10.61 -6.78 -33.66
N ILE A 510 11.95 -6.77 -33.74
CA ILE A 510 12.81 -5.81 -33.04
C ILE A 510 12.37 -4.39 -33.44
N PRO A 511 11.85 -3.57 -32.51
CA PRO A 511 11.50 -2.19 -32.82
C PRO A 511 12.78 -1.44 -33.16
N THR A 512 12.83 -0.81 -34.33
CA THR A 512 13.94 0.03 -34.76
C THR A 512 14.15 1.15 -33.73
N LEU A 513 15.30 1.14 -33.05
CA LEU A 513 15.71 2.16 -32.10
C LEU A 513 15.99 3.49 -32.83
N SER A 514 14.97 4.33 -32.97
CA SER A 514 15.14 5.75 -33.31
C SER A 514 14.66 6.64 -32.17
N ARG A 515 15.58 7.50 -31.73
CA ARG A 515 15.45 8.47 -30.63
C ARG A 515 14.38 9.51 -30.96
N SER A 516 13.33 9.63 -30.15
CA SER A 516 12.95 10.90 -29.52
C SER A 516 11.67 10.80 -28.68
N THR A 517 11.77 11.44 -27.51
CA THR A 517 10.73 12.02 -26.67
C THR A 517 9.39 12.32 -27.38
N GLU A 518 8.29 11.76 -26.90
CA GLU A 518 7.19 12.53 -26.29
C GLU A 518 6.07 11.62 -25.75
N ARG A 519 5.37 12.15 -24.74
CA ARG A 519 4.22 11.55 -24.06
C ARG A 519 3.05 11.46 -25.03
N HIS A 520 2.19 10.43 -24.97
CA HIS A 520 0.72 10.55 -25.07
C HIS A 520 -0.03 9.26 -24.69
N ARG A 521 -1.31 9.43 -24.35
CA ARG A 521 -2.27 8.50 -23.70
C ARG A 521 -2.87 7.46 -24.68
N PRO A 522 -3.56 6.41 -24.18
CA PRO A 522 -3.86 5.21 -24.94
C PRO A 522 -5.13 5.35 -25.78
N GLN A 523 -5.04 4.97 -27.05
CA GLN A 523 -6.19 4.55 -27.85
C GLN A 523 -5.77 3.32 -28.67
N GLN A 524 -6.58 2.27 -28.58
CA GLN A 524 -6.38 1.02 -29.31
C GLN A 524 -6.68 1.24 -30.79
N THR A 525 -5.66 1.61 -31.54
CA THR A 525 -5.52 1.33 -32.96
C THR A 525 -4.10 0.79 -33.12
N ALA A 526 -3.94 -0.36 -33.77
CA ALA A 526 -2.62 -0.91 -34.07
C ALA A 526 -1.95 -0.01 -35.11
N GLU A 527 -1.39 1.11 -34.68
CA GLU A 527 -0.62 2.01 -35.53
C GLU A 527 0.74 1.36 -35.80
N ILE A 528 1.03 1.09 -37.07
CA ILE A 528 2.34 0.62 -37.52
C ILE A 528 3.15 1.88 -37.83
N ALA A 529 4.17 2.15 -37.01
CA ALA A 529 5.17 3.16 -37.32
C ALA A 529 6.18 2.57 -38.32
N ILE A 530 6.22 3.11 -39.53
CA ILE A 530 7.17 2.68 -40.58
C ILE A 530 8.32 3.69 -40.61
N ASP A 531 9.54 3.20 -40.40
CA ASP A 531 10.74 4.01 -40.59
C ASP A 531 10.97 4.27 -42.08
N VAL A 532 11.20 5.52 -42.45
CA VAL A 532 11.29 5.99 -43.85
C VAL A 532 12.71 6.48 -44.20
N GLY A 533 13.72 5.91 -43.53
CA GLY A 533 15.12 6.09 -43.93
C GLY A 533 15.42 5.42 -45.28
N GLU A 534 16.42 5.95 -45.99
CA GLU A 534 16.84 5.48 -47.32
C GLU A 534 17.01 3.95 -47.41
N GLN A 535 17.64 3.32 -46.41
CA GLN A 535 17.89 1.87 -46.41
C GLN A 535 16.59 1.05 -46.30
N MET A 536 15.64 1.49 -45.47
CA MET A 536 14.36 0.81 -45.29
C MET A 536 13.48 0.97 -46.52
N LEU A 537 13.44 2.17 -47.09
CA LEU A 537 12.74 2.45 -48.34
C LEU A 537 13.35 1.65 -49.50
N THR A 538 14.69 1.55 -49.55
CA THR A 538 15.37 0.74 -50.57
C THR A 538 14.92 -0.71 -50.50
N LEU A 539 14.87 -1.29 -49.29
CA LEU A 539 14.42 -2.65 -49.07
C LEU A 539 12.94 -2.84 -49.42
N LEU A 540 12.05 -1.95 -48.96
CA LEU A 540 10.62 -2.01 -49.24
C LEU A 540 10.32 -1.88 -50.74
N LEU A 541 10.97 -0.96 -51.44
CA LEU A 541 10.83 -0.80 -52.88
C LEU A 541 11.42 -2.00 -53.64
N SER A 542 12.51 -2.57 -53.15
CA SER A 542 13.12 -3.76 -53.73
C SER A 542 12.23 -5.00 -53.60
N VAL A 543 11.59 -5.21 -52.44
CA VAL A 543 10.57 -6.26 -52.24
C VAL A 543 9.35 -5.99 -53.12
N THR A 544 8.88 -4.74 -53.20
CA THR A 544 7.74 -4.36 -54.04
C THR A 544 8.00 -4.65 -55.52
N ARG A 545 9.19 -4.30 -56.03
CA ARG A 545 9.63 -4.57 -57.41
C ARG A 545 9.79 -6.08 -57.66
N ALA A 546 10.37 -6.81 -56.71
CA ALA A 546 10.61 -8.25 -56.84
C ALA A 546 9.29 -9.05 -56.85
N VAL A 547 8.33 -8.70 -55.98
CA VAL A 547 6.99 -9.30 -55.96
C VAL A 547 6.18 -8.92 -57.20
N ALA A 548 6.25 -7.67 -57.67
CA ALA A 548 5.60 -7.27 -58.91
C ALA A 548 6.13 -8.05 -60.14
N SER A 549 7.43 -8.42 -60.11
CA SER A 549 8.08 -9.16 -61.19
C SER A 549 7.89 -10.68 -61.10
N ASN A 550 7.58 -11.24 -59.92
CA ASN A 550 7.45 -12.69 -59.66
C ASN A 550 6.24 -13.04 -58.77
N ALA A 551 5.08 -12.44 -59.04
CA ALA A 551 3.89 -12.54 -58.21
C ALA A 551 3.38 -13.98 -57.98
N ALA A 552 3.59 -14.88 -58.95
CA ALA A 552 3.12 -16.27 -58.87
C ALA A 552 3.94 -17.16 -57.92
N VAL A 553 5.17 -16.77 -57.57
CA VAL A 553 6.10 -17.55 -56.74
C VAL A 553 6.33 -16.89 -55.37
N SER A 554 5.73 -15.72 -55.15
CA SER A 554 5.93 -14.93 -53.93
C SER A 554 5.15 -15.48 -52.73
N ASN A 555 5.81 -15.68 -51.59
CA ASN A 555 5.20 -16.11 -50.33
C ASN A 555 4.27 -15.01 -49.76
N GLY A 556 3.33 -15.41 -48.90
CA GLY A 556 2.31 -14.50 -48.35
C GLY A 556 2.86 -13.32 -47.53
N ARG A 557 4.08 -13.41 -46.97
CA ARG A 557 4.72 -12.30 -46.26
C ARG A 557 5.33 -11.29 -47.22
N ALA A 558 5.93 -11.76 -48.32
CA ALA A 558 6.47 -10.90 -49.36
C ALA A 558 5.37 -10.06 -50.01
N VAL A 559 4.22 -10.67 -50.31
CA VAL A 559 3.03 -9.97 -50.84
C VAL A 559 2.54 -8.89 -49.87
N TYR A 560 2.42 -9.21 -48.59
CA TYR A 560 2.02 -8.25 -47.55
C TYR A 560 2.97 -7.05 -47.46
N TRP A 561 4.29 -7.28 -47.48
CA TRP A 561 5.28 -6.20 -47.42
C TRP A 561 5.37 -5.38 -48.71
N ALA A 562 5.11 -5.99 -49.88
CA ALA A 562 4.99 -5.27 -51.14
C ALA A 562 3.78 -4.32 -51.15
N GLU A 563 2.64 -4.74 -50.58
CA GLU A 563 1.46 -3.87 -50.43
C GLU A 563 1.73 -2.68 -49.49
N ILE A 564 2.44 -2.92 -48.38
CA ILE A 564 2.87 -1.85 -47.48
C ILE A 564 3.84 -0.91 -48.19
N GLY A 565 4.83 -1.44 -48.91
CA GLY A 565 5.81 -0.66 -49.68
C GLY A 565 5.15 0.25 -50.70
N ALA A 566 4.17 -0.27 -51.47
CA ALA A 566 3.41 0.53 -52.44
C ALA A 566 2.59 1.66 -51.79
N ARG A 567 1.99 1.40 -50.62
CA ARG A 567 1.23 2.42 -49.87
C ARG A 567 2.14 3.49 -49.28
N VAL A 568 3.32 3.11 -48.78
CA VAL A 568 4.32 4.04 -48.25
C VAL A 568 4.88 4.92 -49.37
N ASP A 569 5.25 4.35 -50.53
CA ASP A 569 5.68 5.11 -51.70
C ASP A 569 4.60 6.13 -52.14
N SER A 570 3.35 5.66 -52.29
CA SER A 570 2.23 6.52 -52.66
C SER A 570 2.00 7.63 -51.63
N TYR A 571 2.10 7.34 -50.33
CA TYR A 571 1.90 8.35 -49.27
C TYR A 571 3.04 9.37 -49.24
N LEU A 572 4.29 8.94 -49.34
CA LEU A 572 5.44 9.85 -49.31
C LEU A 572 5.43 10.83 -50.49
N ARG A 573 4.92 10.43 -51.65
CA ARG A 573 4.71 11.32 -52.81
C ARG A 573 3.62 12.38 -52.61
N THR A 574 2.73 12.19 -51.64
CA THR A 574 1.70 13.20 -51.29
C THR A 574 2.21 14.27 -50.33
N LEU A 575 3.36 14.06 -49.69
CA LEU A 575 3.94 15.01 -48.74
C LEU A 575 4.57 16.18 -49.51
N THR A 576 4.13 17.40 -49.23
CA THR A 576 4.70 18.63 -49.82
C THR A 576 5.60 19.41 -48.86
N ASP A 577 5.61 19.05 -47.59
CA ASP A 577 6.24 19.75 -46.47
C ASP A 577 7.46 19.01 -45.88
N ARG A 578 7.85 17.86 -46.47
CA ARG A 578 8.94 17.00 -46.01
C ARG A 578 9.93 16.62 -47.13
N PRO A 579 10.72 17.59 -47.64
CA PRO A 579 11.66 17.36 -48.73
C PRO A 579 12.78 16.36 -48.38
N ASP A 580 13.07 16.19 -47.08
CA ASP A 580 14.01 15.20 -46.57
C ASP A 580 13.54 13.75 -46.81
N LEU A 581 12.24 13.51 -46.72
CA LEU A 581 11.64 12.20 -46.96
C LEU A 581 11.50 11.89 -48.46
N ILE A 582 11.21 12.92 -49.27
CA ILE A 582 11.20 12.80 -50.74
C ILE A 582 12.62 12.48 -51.23
N ALA A 583 13.65 13.17 -50.73
CA ALA A 583 15.04 12.90 -51.08
C ALA A 583 15.47 11.47 -50.68
N SER A 584 14.99 10.98 -49.53
CA SER A 584 15.23 9.61 -49.08
C SER A 584 14.52 8.58 -49.95
N LEU A 585 13.32 8.89 -50.45
CA LEU A 585 12.59 8.06 -51.40
C LEU A 585 13.30 8.00 -52.76
N GLU A 586 13.73 9.14 -53.31
CA GLU A 586 14.47 9.21 -54.58
C GLU A 586 15.81 8.47 -54.50
N ALA A 587 16.52 8.58 -53.37
CA ALA A 587 17.74 7.82 -53.12
C ALA A 587 17.45 6.31 -53.06
N ALA A 588 16.37 5.92 -52.38
CA ALA A 588 15.95 4.53 -52.31
C ALA A 588 15.52 3.94 -53.66
N GLU A 589 14.85 4.73 -54.52
CA GLU A 589 14.45 4.29 -55.85
C GLU A 589 15.64 3.97 -56.76
N ARG A 590 16.71 4.75 -56.65
CA ARG A 590 17.97 4.54 -57.38
C ARG A 590 18.70 3.28 -56.91
N ASN A 591 18.61 2.98 -55.62
CA ASN A 591 19.33 1.87 -55.00
C ASN A 591 18.51 0.57 -54.93
N ALA A 592 17.20 0.62 -55.19
CA ALA A 592 16.34 -0.55 -55.09
C ALA A 592 16.60 -1.56 -56.22
N SER A 593 16.92 -2.80 -55.85
CA SER A 593 17.27 -3.89 -56.77
C SER A 593 16.49 -5.16 -56.44
N CYS A 594 16.08 -5.91 -57.47
CA CYS A 594 15.48 -7.23 -57.27
C CYS A 594 16.53 -8.30 -56.93
N GLU A 595 17.81 -8.02 -57.18
CA GLU A 595 18.92 -8.96 -57.03
C GLU A 595 19.16 -9.28 -55.54
N GLY A 596 19.18 -10.57 -55.18
CA GLY A 596 19.30 -11.05 -53.79
C GLY A 596 17.98 -11.11 -52.99
N ILE A 597 16.88 -10.53 -53.50
CA ILE A 597 15.54 -10.60 -52.85
C ILE A 597 14.68 -11.72 -53.45
N LEU A 598 14.96 -12.15 -54.68
CA LEU A 598 14.17 -13.16 -55.39
C LEU A 598 14.13 -14.52 -54.66
N GLU A 599 15.20 -14.92 -53.98
CA GLU A 599 15.21 -16.13 -53.14
C GLU A 599 14.35 -15.93 -51.88
N LEU A 600 14.46 -14.76 -51.24
CA LEU A 600 13.71 -14.39 -50.01
C LEU A 600 12.18 -14.30 -50.20
N ILE A 601 11.72 -13.96 -51.41
CA ILE A 601 10.28 -13.92 -51.70
C ILE A 601 9.72 -15.29 -52.09
N SER A 602 10.57 -16.28 -52.39
CA SER A 602 10.15 -17.60 -52.87
C SER A 602 10.16 -18.70 -51.81
N GLU A 603 10.88 -18.52 -50.69
CA GLU A 603 10.84 -19.35 -49.46
C GLU A 603 9.63 -19.04 -48.57
#